data_AF-A0A6A8ETZ8-F1
#
_entry.id   AF-A0A6A8ETZ8-F1
#
_cell.length_a   1.000
_cell.length_b   1.000
_cell.length_c   1.000
_cell.angle_alpha   90.00
_cell.angle_beta   90.00
_cell.angle_gamma   90.00
#
_symmetry.space_group_name_H-M   'P 1'
#
loop_
_entity.id
_entity.type
_entity.pdbx_description
1 polymer ?
#
loop_
_entity_poly.entity_id
_entity_poly.type
_entity_poly.pdbx_seq_one_letter_code
_entity_poly.pdbx_strand_id
1 'polypeptide(L)'
;MNTSESDLINKTFYPGWLMVSQLRCGQPVTDGEALYRQACRWVTEAREALTAGGVSDASAEQMLYAYCALLDESVLNRASQDDGYRRWRKDPLQARFFSTLNAGEELWERIRQLLREPTADAAVLTCFYRTLQLGFVGQYRAEDDERREDVAQALGSRVPPFSLTQEAPVVVRASRLRSGRRMYWCGWAAGIVALAALWLTFSSVLSQMVAQIAGQG
;
A
#
# COMPACT_ATOMS: atom_id res chain seq x y z
N MET A 1 4.60 4.06 27.55
CA MET A 1 3.57 4.90 26.90
C MET A 1 2.23 4.58 27.55
N ASN A 2 1.53 5.60 28.04
CA ASN A 2 0.19 5.41 28.60
C ASN A 2 -0.83 5.35 27.45
N THR A 3 -1.99 4.69 27.66
CA THR A 3 -3.03 4.53 26.64
C THR A 3 -3.49 5.88 26.05
N SER A 4 -3.57 6.92 26.88
CA SER A 4 -3.96 8.27 26.47
C SER A 4 -3.02 8.92 25.45
N GLU A 5 -1.71 8.66 25.57
CA GLU A 5 -0.69 9.19 24.68
C GLU A 5 -0.73 8.48 23.32
N SER A 6 -0.96 7.16 23.33
CA SER A 6 -1.17 6.38 22.12
C SER A 6 -2.43 6.84 21.37
N ASP A 7 -3.51 7.07 22.10
CA ASP A 7 -4.78 7.56 21.56
C ASP A 7 -4.65 8.96 20.98
N LEU A 8 -3.88 9.84 21.63
CA LEU A 8 -3.56 11.17 21.10
C LEU A 8 -2.84 11.06 19.76
N ILE A 9 -1.76 10.27 19.67
CA ILE A 9 -0.96 10.10 18.44
C ILE A 9 -1.84 9.54 17.33
N ASN A 10 -2.59 8.47 17.61
CA ASN A 10 -3.48 7.85 16.65
C ASN A 10 -4.50 8.87 16.15
N LYS A 11 -5.24 9.54 17.04
CA LYS A 11 -6.24 10.55 16.66
C LYS A 11 -5.64 11.67 15.82
N THR A 12 -4.45 12.14 16.18
CA THR A 12 -3.75 13.25 15.53
C THR A 12 -3.32 12.91 14.10
N PHE A 13 -2.71 11.74 13.89
CA PHE A 13 -2.15 11.37 12.58
C PHE A 13 -3.10 10.57 11.68
N TYR A 14 -4.19 10.02 12.23
CA TYR A 14 -5.13 9.15 11.50
C TYR A 14 -5.63 9.74 10.17
N PRO A 15 -6.03 11.03 10.08
CA PRO A 15 -6.53 11.57 8.82
C PRO A 15 -5.53 11.49 7.67
N GLY A 16 -4.26 11.84 7.88
CA GLY A 16 -3.25 11.73 6.84
C GLY A 16 -2.76 10.31 6.62
N TRP A 17 -2.71 9.47 7.65
CA TRP A 17 -2.42 8.03 7.45
C TRP A 17 -3.49 7.34 6.60
N LEU A 18 -4.76 7.69 6.80
CA LEU A 18 -5.85 7.21 5.96
C LEU A 18 -5.69 7.71 4.51
N MET A 19 -5.36 8.99 4.33
CA MET A 19 -5.11 9.56 3.01
C MET A 19 -3.92 8.88 2.31
N VAL A 20 -2.82 8.63 3.03
CA VAL A 20 -1.66 7.88 2.54
C VAL A 20 -2.08 6.49 2.04
N SER A 21 -2.89 5.78 2.83
CA SER A 21 -3.42 4.47 2.44
C SER A 21 -4.26 4.55 1.16
N GLN A 22 -5.12 5.57 1.02
CA GLN A 22 -5.91 5.81 -0.18
C GLN A 22 -5.05 6.10 -1.41
N LEU A 23 -4.06 6.98 -1.28
CA LEU A 23 -3.11 7.32 -2.34
C LEU A 23 -2.33 6.09 -2.82
N ARG A 24 -1.89 5.25 -1.88
CA ARG A 24 -1.19 3.98 -2.18
C ARG A 24 -2.10 2.93 -2.82
N CYS A 25 -3.39 2.96 -2.51
CA CYS A 25 -4.41 2.17 -3.23
C CYS A 25 -4.70 2.69 -4.65
N GLY A 26 -4.02 3.75 -5.10
CA GLY A 26 -4.14 4.28 -6.47
C GLY A 26 -5.27 5.29 -6.65
N GLN A 27 -5.79 5.90 -5.58
CA GLN A 27 -6.77 6.97 -5.70
C GLN A 27 -6.17 8.16 -6.49
N PRO A 28 -6.84 8.64 -7.55
CA PRO A 28 -6.38 9.79 -8.31
C PRO A 28 -6.61 11.08 -7.51
N VAL A 29 -5.71 12.05 -7.69
CA VAL A 29 -5.82 13.39 -7.13
C VAL A 29 -6.20 14.36 -8.24
N THR A 30 -7.47 14.76 -8.24
CA THR A 30 -8.03 15.68 -9.25
C THR A 30 -7.68 17.14 -8.97
N ASP A 31 -7.68 17.55 -7.70
CA ASP A 31 -7.29 18.89 -7.25
C ASP A 31 -6.08 18.77 -6.29
N GLY A 32 -4.89 18.99 -6.84
CA GLY A 32 -3.64 18.87 -6.10
C GLY A 32 -3.46 19.98 -5.06
N GLU A 33 -3.97 21.18 -5.34
CA GLU A 33 -3.86 22.32 -4.43
C GLU A 33 -4.79 22.16 -3.22
N ALA A 34 -6.01 21.65 -3.42
CA ALA A 34 -6.90 21.34 -2.30
C ALA A 34 -6.30 20.28 -1.37
N LEU A 35 -5.74 19.20 -1.95
CA LEU A 35 -5.05 18.17 -1.16
C LEU A 35 -3.83 18.77 -0.43
N TYR A 36 -3.05 19.63 -1.08
CA TYR A 36 -1.88 20.28 -0.46
C TYR A 36 -2.26 21.17 0.71
N ARG A 37 -3.29 22.02 0.55
CA ARG A 37 -3.82 22.82 1.65
C ARG A 37 -4.32 21.96 2.80
N GLN A 38 -5.01 20.85 2.50
CA GLN A 38 -5.48 19.92 3.53
C GLN A 38 -4.30 19.26 4.27
N ALA A 39 -3.27 18.83 3.54
CA ALA A 39 -2.08 18.23 4.15
C ALA A 39 -1.33 19.23 5.04
N CYS A 40 -1.20 20.49 4.60
CA CYS A 40 -0.63 21.55 5.43
C CYS A 40 -1.44 21.78 6.71
N ARG A 41 -2.77 21.78 6.62
CA ARG A 41 -3.65 21.87 7.81
C ARG A 41 -3.40 20.71 8.77
N TRP A 42 -3.37 19.48 8.27
CA TRP A 42 -3.10 18.33 9.13
C TRP A 42 -1.76 18.42 9.85
N VAL A 43 -0.70 18.90 9.18
CA VAL A 43 0.62 19.08 9.82
C VAL A 43 0.58 20.15 10.91
N THR A 44 -0.09 21.29 10.66
CA THR A 44 -0.23 22.37 11.65
C THR A 44 -1.09 21.94 12.83
N GLU A 45 -2.28 21.36 12.57
CA GLU A 45 -3.18 20.85 13.61
C GLU A 45 -2.50 19.74 14.43
N ALA A 46 -1.71 18.88 13.79
CA ALA A 46 -0.97 17.85 14.50
C ALA A 46 0.08 18.43 15.44
N ARG A 47 0.80 19.49 15.02
CA ARG A 47 1.74 20.20 15.88
C ARG A 47 1.03 20.76 17.11
N GLU A 48 -0.05 21.49 16.90
CA GLU A 48 -0.84 22.09 17.98
C GLU A 48 -1.39 21.04 18.95
N ALA A 49 -1.92 19.93 18.44
CA ALA A 49 -2.45 18.84 19.24
C ALA A 49 -1.38 18.13 20.08
N LEU A 50 -0.18 17.92 19.53
CA LEU A 50 0.94 17.31 20.24
C LEU A 50 1.45 18.23 21.37
N THR A 51 1.63 19.52 21.08
CA THR A 51 2.03 20.50 22.09
C THR A 51 0.99 20.64 23.19
N ALA A 52 -0.30 20.71 22.85
CA ALA A 52 -1.39 20.74 23.84
C ALA A 52 -1.49 19.44 24.66
N GLY A 53 -1.08 18.32 24.07
CA GLY A 53 -0.99 17.03 24.74
C GLY A 53 0.25 16.84 25.62
N GLY A 54 1.12 17.84 25.73
CA GLY A 54 2.33 17.80 26.56
C GLY A 54 3.49 17.01 25.94
N VAL A 55 3.44 16.71 24.64
CA VAL A 55 4.55 16.08 23.92
C VAL A 55 5.68 17.09 23.79
N SER A 56 6.93 16.64 24.00
CA SER A 56 8.10 17.51 23.87
C SER A 56 8.25 18.03 22.45
N ASP A 57 8.75 19.26 22.28
CA ASP A 57 8.94 19.85 20.95
C ASP A 57 9.85 18.98 20.07
N ALA A 58 10.89 18.37 20.64
CA ALA A 58 11.79 17.46 19.93
C ALA A 58 11.06 16.20 19.43
N SER A 59 10.24 15.57 20.28
CA SER A 59 9.43 14.41 19.90
C SER A 59 8.40 14.77 18.84
N ALA A 60 7.71 15.91 19.00
CA ALA A 60 6.72 16.40 18.05
C ALA A 60 7.37 16.69 16.68
N GLU A 61 8.54 17.30 16.66
CA GLU A 61 9.30 17.56 15.45
C GLU A 61 9.67 16.27 14.72
N GLN A 62 10.18 15.26 15.44
CA GLN A 62 10.51 13.97 14.84
C GLN A 62 9.27 13.28 14.24
N MET A 63 8.15 13.26 14.97
CA MET A 63 6.91 12.65 14.47
C MET A 63 6.35 13.37 13.24
N LEU A 64 6.32 14.71 13.25
CA LEU A 64 5.87 15.52 12.11
C LEU A 64 6.79 15.35 10.90
N TYR A 65 8.09 15.18 11.13
CA TYR A 65 9.06 14.91 10.07
C TYR A 65 8.73 13.61 9.33
N ALA A 66 8.52 12.51 10.07
CA ALA A 66 8.12 11.23 9.49
C ALA A 66 6.77 11.32 8.76
N TYR A 67 5.81 12.06 9.32
CA TYR A 67 4.51 12.27 8.71
C TYR A 67 4.57 13.02 7.38
N CYS A 68 5.35 14.11 7.31
CA CYS A 68 5.60 14.84 6.07
C CYS A 68 6.32 13.97 5.04
N ALA A 69 7.38 13.26 5.45
CA ALA A 69 8.13 12.37 4.56
C ALA A 69 7.23 11.29 3.95
N LEU A 70 6.35 10.69 4.75
CA LEU A 70 5.39 9.68 4.31
C LEU A 70 4.36 10.24 3.31
N LEU A 71 3.77 11.39 3.61
CA LEU A 71 2.80 12.04 2.73
C LEU A 71 3.43 12.42 1.39
N ASP A 72 4.61 13.06 1.42
CA ASP A 72 5.35 13.46 0.23
C ASP A 72 5.68 12.25 -0.64
N GLU A 73 6.22 11.21 -0.03
CA GLU A 73 6.54 9.97 -0.73
C GLU A 73 5.28 9.36 -1.36
N SER A 74 4.18 9.30 -0.61
CA SER A 74 2.94 8.67 -1.07
C SER A 74 2.26 9.44 -2.21
N VAL A 75 2.48 10.75 -2.32
CA VAL A 75 2.02 11.54 -3.47
C VAL A 75 2.98 11.41 -4.66
N LEU A 76 4.29 11.56 -4.43
CA LEU A 76 5.30 11.63 -5.48
C LEU A 76 5.61 10.28 -6.14
N ASN A 77 5.43 9.17 -5.42
CA ASN A 77 5.74 7.84 -5.91
C ASN A 77 4.60 7.11 -6.63
N ARG A 78 3.51 7.82 -6.93
CA ARG A 78 2.38 7.27 -7.65
C ARG A 78 2.68 7.14 -9.14
N ALA A 79 2.05 6.17 -9.79
CA ALA A 79 2.24 5.91 -11.22
C ALA A 79 1.72 7.05 -12.12
N SER A 80 0.73 7.82 -11.67
CA SER A 80 0.15 8.93 -12.42
C SER A 80 0.75 10.28 -12.02
N GLN A 81 1.17 11.05 -13.02
CA GLN A 81 1.61 12.45 -12.86
C GLN A 81 0.41 13.41 -12.91
N ASP A 82 -0.53 13.20 -12.01
CA ASP A 82 -1.73 14.04 -11.90
C ASP A 82 -1.47 15.37 -11.20
N ASP A 83 -2.55 16.08 -10.86
CA ASP A 83 -2.44 17.42 -10.30
C ASP A 83 -1.76 17.41 -8.92
N GLY A 84 -2.00 16.37 -8.11
CA GLY A 84 -1.29 16.13 -6.86
C GLY A 84 0.22 16.02 -7.06
N TYR A 85 0.67 15.21 -8.01
CA TYR A 85 2.10 15.07 -8.34
C TYR A 85 2.72 16.42 -8.74
N ARG A 86 2.04 17.18 -9.62
CA ARG A 86 2.53 18.50 -10.06
C ARG A 86 2.62 19.49 -8.92
N ARG A 87 1.66 19.47 -7.99
CA ARG A 87 1.69 20.36 -6.83
C ARG A 87 2.83 20.00 -5.88
N TRP A 88 2.97 18.73 -5.50
CA TRP A 88 4.01 18.28 -4.58
C TRP A 88 5.42 18.45 -5.14
N ARG A 89 5.59 18.26 -6.45
CA ARG A 89 6.91 18.42 -7.10
C ARG A 89 7.47 19.84 -7.00
N LYS A 90 6.62 20.87 -6.87
CA LYS A 90 7.06 22.27 -6.78
C LYS A 90 7.56 22.63 -5.38
N ASP A 91 6.87 22.15 -4.36
CA ASP A 91 7.10 22.50 -2.96
C ASP A 91 6.49 21.37 -2.11
N PRO A 92 7.26 20.30 -1.79
CA PRO A 92 6.81 19.20 -0.96
C PRO A 92 6.78 19.61 0.52
N LEU A 93 6.06 18.87 1.36
CA LEU A 93 5.88 19.22 2.77
C LEU A 93 7.20 19.22 3.55
N GLN A 94 8.11 18.30 3.25
CA GLN A 94 9.46 18.26 3.83
C GLN A 94 10.25 19.55 3.55
N ALA A 95 10.10 20.15 2.36
CA ALA A 95 10.75 21.41 2.03
C ALA A 95 10.09 22.57 2.78
N ARG A 96 8.75 22.58 2.78
CA ARG A 96 7.97 23.64 3.41
C ARG A 96 8.14 23.71 4.93
N PHE A 97 8.10 22.57 5.61
CA PHE A 97 8.09 22.52 7.08
C PHE A 97 9.46 22.26 7.70
N PHE A 98 10.38 21.65 6.97
CA PHE A 98 11.69 21.23 7.49
C PHE A 98 12.88 21.69 6.63
N SER A 99 12.63 22.45 5.55
CA SER A 99 13.68 22.99 4.67
C SER A 99 14.67 21.94 4.14
N THR A 100 14.21 20.70 3.98
CA THR A 100 14.99 19.60 3.41
C THR A 100 14.28 19.03 2.17
N LEU A 101 15.04 18.40 1.29
CA LEU A 101 14.52 17.55 0.20
C LEU A 101 15.01 16.10 0.33
N ASN A 102 15.69 15.78 1.43
CA ASN A 102 16.32 14.48 1.65
C ASN A 102 15.66 13.67 2.77
N ALA A 103 14.36 13.89 3.02
CA ALA A 103 13.65 13.17 4.09
C ALA A 103 13.60 11.65 3.89
N GLY A 104 13.75 11.20 2.63
CA GLY A 104 13.87 9.79 2.28
C GLY A 104 15.06 9.08 2.92
N GLU A 105 16.19 9.76 3.13
CA GLU A 105 17.42 9.18 3.71
C GLU A 105 17.55 9.54 5.19
N GLU A 106 17.32 10.80 5.52
CA GLU A 106 17.41 11.31 6.88
C GLU A 106 16.45 10.58 7.84
N LEU A 107 15.25 10.18 7.39
CA LEU A 107 14.33 9.43 8.25
C LEU A 107 14.91 8.07 8.66
N TRP A 108 15.62 7.38 7.76
CA TRP A 108 16.27 6.11 8.08
C TRP A 108 17.43 6.29 9.06
N GLU A 109 18.19 7.38 8.95
CA GLU A 109 19.24 7.70 9.94
C GLU A 109 18.63 8.01 11.30
N ARG A 110 17.54 8.80 11.34
CA ARG A 110 16.79 9.07 12.58
C ARG A 110 16.28 7.78 13.22
N ILE A 111 15.74 6.83 12.44
CA ILE A 111 15.30 5.52 12.96
C ILE A 111 16.49 4.76 13.57
N ARG A 112 17.64 4.69 12.88
CA ARG A 112 18.84 4.01 13.40
C ARG A 112 19.36 4.65 14.68
N GLN A 113 19.38 5.98 14.76
CA GLN A 113 19.78 6.71 15.95
C GLN A 113 18.83 6.41 17.12
N LEU A 114 17.52 6.46 16.87
CA LEU A 114 16.49 6.17 17.87
C LEU A 114 16.57 4.73 18.40
N LEU A 115 16.91 3.76 17.53
CA LEU A 115 17.12 2.37 17.93
C LEU A 115 18.33 2.17 18.85
N ARG A 116 19.36 3.02 18.74
CA ARG A 116 20.54 2.98 19.63
C ARG A 116 20.28 3.65 20.98
N GLU A 117 19.26 4.50 21.06
CA GLU A 117 18.92 5.23 22.29
C GLU A 117 17.96 4.40 23.15
N PRO A 118 18.36 3.93 24.35
CA PRO A 118 17.50 3.09 25.20
C PRO A 118 16.31 3.87 25.80
N THR A 119 16.47 5.18 25.99
CA THR A 119 15.48 6.10 26.57
C THR A 119 14.60 6.78 25.53
N ALA A 120 14.62 6.33 24.28
CA ALA A 120 13.84 6.90 23.20
C ALA A 120 12.34 6.97 23.54
N ASP A 121 11.72 8.08 23.15
CA ASP A 121 10.29 8.31 23.35
C ASP A 121 9.45 7.27 22.59
N ALA A 122 8.59 6.57 23.32
CA ALA A 122 7.70 5.55 22.78
C ALA A 122 6.69 6.12 21.77
N ALA A 123 6.31 7.39 21.89
CA ALA A 123 5.46 8.08 20.93
C ALA A 123 6.12 8.17 19.56
N VAL A 124 7.39 8.60 19.54
CA VAL A 124 8.19 8.72 18.32
C VAL A 124 8.42 7.34 17.70
N LEU A 125 8.83 6.35 18.51
CA LEU A 125 9.01 4.97 18.06
C LEU A 125 7.73 4.45 17.36
N THR A 126 6.56 4.70 17.97
CA THR A 126 5.27 4.31 17.42
C THR A 126 4.98 5.00 16.08
N CYS A 127 5.20 6.31 15.99
CA CYS A 127 4.97 7.07 14.76
C CYS A 127 5.88 6.62 13.61
N PHE A 128 7.16 6.37 13.90
CA PHE A 128 8.11 5.85 12.92
C PHE A 128 7.71 4.45 12.46
N TYR A 129 7.33 3.58 13.39
CA TYR A 129 6.88 2.24 13.05
C TYR A 129 5.62 2.26 12.18
N ARG A 130 4.66 3.14 12.47
CA ARG A 130 3.46 3.34 11.63
C ARG A 130 3.80 3.85 10.24
N THR A 131 4.78 4.74 10.14
CA THR A 131 5.29 5.25 8.87
C THR A 131 5.82 4.11 8.00
N LEU A 132 6.59 3.18 8.58
CA LEU A 132 7.06 1.98 7.89
C LEU A 132 5.90 1.03 7.52
N GLN A 133 4.94 0.79 8.44
CA GLN A 133 3.78 -0.06 8.17
C GLN A 133 2.88 0.47 7.05
N LEU A 134 2.80 1.79 6.87
CA LEU A 134 2.10 2.42 5.75
C LEU A 134 2.90 2.39 4.44
N GLY A 135 4.06 1.72 4.45
CA GLY A 135 4.86 1.42 3.29
C GLY A 135 5.87 2.50 2.93
N PHE A 136 6.30 3.34 3.87
CA PHE A 136 7.43 4.25 3.61
C PHE A 136 8.66 3.48 3.17
N VAL A 137 9.27 3.91 2.07
CA VAL A 137 10.35 3.19 1.40
C VAL A 137 11.68 3.94 1.53
N GLY A 138 11.64 5.27 1.39
CA GLY A 138 12.82 6.14 1.31
C GLY A 138 13.71 5.83 0.09
N GLN A 139 14.99 6.19 0.19
CA GLN A 139 15.99 5.92 -0.85
C GLN A 139 16.33 4.43 -1.02
N TYR A 140 15.97 3.56 -0.08
CA TYR A 140 16.32 2.13 -0.12
C TYR A 140 15.66 1.33 -1.28
N ARG A 141 14.99 1.99 -2.24
CA ARG A 141 14.31 1.36 -3.38
C ARG A 141 15.20 0.41 -4.21
N ALA A 142 16.51 0.48 -4.04
CA ALA A 142 17.48 -0.26 -4.84
C ALA A 142 18.44 -1.18 -4.06
N GLU A 143 18.50 -1.13 -2.71
CA GLU A 143 19.53 -1.85 -1.94
C GLU A 143 18.94 -2.47 -0.65
N ASP A 144 19.04 -3.81 -0.54
CA ASP A 144 18.77 -4.67 0.63
C ASP A 144 17.42 -4.51 1.36
N ASP A 145 16.40 -5.22 0.87
CA ASP A 145 15.13 -5.41 1.61
C ASP A 145 15.33 -6.13 2.95
N GLU A 146 16.28 -7.07 3.03
CA GLU A 146 16.60 -7.79 4.28
C GLU A 146 16.99 -6.83 5.42
N ARG A 147 17.82 -5.81 5.11
CA ARG A 147 18.22 -4.81 6.11
C ARG A 147 17.07 -3.93 6.57
N ARG A 148 16.07 -3.69 5.72
CA ARG A 148 14.87 -2.93 6.12
C ARG A 148 13.98 -3.73 7.03
N GLU A 149 13.76 -5.00 6.70
CA GLU A 149 12.93 -5.90 7.50
C GLU A 149 13.55 -6.04 8.90
N ASP A 150 14.86 -6.19 8.99
CA ASP A 150 15.60 -6.22 10.27
C ASP A 150 15.38 -4.94 11.09
N VAL A 151 15.51 -3.76 10.48
CA VAL A 151 15.32 -2.47 11.16
C VAL A 151 13.85 -2.28 11.56
N ALA A 152 12.90 -2.66 10.69
CA ALA A 152 11.48 -2.59 10.99
C ALA A 152 11.09 -3.55 12.12
N GLN A 153 11.67 -4.75 12.17
CA GLN A 153 11.47 -5.72 13.24
C GLN A 153 12.07 -5.22 14.56
N ALA A 154 13.30 -4.70 14.52
CA ALA A 154 13.94 -4.10 15.70
C ALA A 154 13.11 -2.93 16.25
N LEU A 155 12.58 -2.07 15.37
CA LEU A 155 11.69 -0.99 15.76
C LEU A 155 10.37 -1.50 16.34
N GLY A 156 9.74 -2.48 15.67
CA GLY A 156 8.49 -3.10 16.14
C GLY A 156 8.63 -3.76 17.50
N SER A 157 9.79 -4.35 17.82
CA SER A 157 10.07 -4.96 19.13
C SER A 157 10.09 -3.96 20.29
N ARG A 158 10.31 -2.66 20.01
CA ARG A 158 10.37 -1.57 20.99
C ARG A 158 9.06 -0.79 21.11
N VAL A 159 8.12 -1.02 20.21
CA VAL A 159 6.81 -0.35 20.19
C VAL A 159 5.81 -1.21 20.98
N PRO A 160 4.99 -0.61 21.86
CA PRO A 160 3.96 -1.37 22.55
C PRO A 160 3.01 -2.04 21.54
N PRO A 161 2.58 -3.30 21.82
CA PRO A 161 1.69 -4.01 20.92
C PRO A 161 0.42 -3.20 20.66
N PHE A 162 -0.06 -3.27 19.43
CA PHE A 162 -1.24 -2.52 19.03
C PHE A 162 -2.48 -3.08 19.73
N SER A 163 -3.09 -2.28 20.58
CA SER A 163 -4.37 -2.61 21.24
C SER A 163 -5.58 -2.43 20.29
N LEU A 164 -5.46 -2.79 19.01
CA LEU A 164 -6.66 -3.11 18.22
C LEU A 164 -6.79 -4.62 18.18
N THR A 165 -7.30 -5.18 19.28
CA THR A 165 -8.07 -6.42 19.23
C THR A 165 -9.34 -6.17 18.41
N GLN A 166 -9.17 -6.15 17.10
CA GLN A 166 -10.21 -6.58 16.20
C GLN A 166 -9.54 -7.45 15.15
N GLU A 167 -9.30 -8.71 15.52
CA GLU A 167 -9.16 -9.81 14.57
C GLU A 167 -10.50 -9.98 13.83
N ALA A 168 -10.86 -9.00 13.00
CA ALA A 168 -11.74 -9.29 11.89
C ALA A 168 -10.85 -9.98 10.86
N PRO A 169 -11.16 -11.22 10.42
CA PRO A 169 -10.38 -11.87 9.40
C PRO A 169 -10.32 -10.94 8.19
N VAL A 170 -9.12 -10.46 7.87
CA VAL A 170 -8.88 -9.67 6.67
C VAL A 170 -9.19 -10.62 5.52
N VAL A 171 -10.38 -10.48 4.94
CA VAL A 171 -10.75 -11.16 3.71
C VAL A 171 -9.88 -10.53 2.64
N VAL A 172 -8.68 -11.07 2.48
CA VAL A 172 -7.85 -10.83 1.32
C VAL A 172 -8.70 -11.28 0.14
N ARG A 173 -9.23 -10.33 -0.64
CA ARG A 173 -9.76 -10.66 -1.95
C ARG A 173 -8.57 -11.21 -2.72
N ALA A 174 -8.49 -12.53 -2.80
CA ALA A 174 -7.59 -13.20 -3.71
C ALA A 174 -7.72 -12.47 -5.05
N SER A 175 -6.60 -11.90 -5.51
CA SER A 175 -6.52 -11.31 -6.84
C SER A 175 -7.17 -12.32 -7.77
N ARG A 176 -8.20 -11.89 -8.52
CA ARG A 176 -8.89 -12.79 -9.43
C ARG A 176 -7.85 -13.29 -10.41
N LEU A 177 -7.33 -14.49 -10.17
CA LEU A 177 -6.60 -15.25 -11.15
C LEU A 177 -7.55 -15.38 -12.33
N ARG A 178 -7.31 -14.54 -13.34
CA ARG A 178 -8.01 -14.56 -14.61
C ARG A 178 -7.51 -15.79 -15.36
N SER A 179 -7.89 -16.98 -14.90
CA SER A 179 -7.44 -18.24 -15.46
C SER A 179 -8.51 -19.31 -15.22
N GLY A 180 -8.97 -19.95 -16.29
CA GLY A 180 -9.92 -21.07 -16.25
C GLY A 180 -11.01 -20.99 -17.30
N ARG A 181 -11.63 -19.81 -17.50
CA ARG A 181 -12.78 -19.72 -18.42
C ARG A 181 -12.41 -19.93 -19.89
N ARG A 182 -11.29 -19.38 -20.38
CA ARG A 182 -10.82 -19.60 -21.76
C ARG A 182 -10.43 -21.06 -22.03
N MET A 183 -9.77 -21.72 -21.06
CA MET A 183 -9.40 -23.14 -21.17
C MET A 183 -10.63 -24.04 -21.27
N TYR A 184 -11.67 -23.74 -20.48
CA TYR A 184 -12.96 -24.46 -20.52
C TYR A 184 -13.65 -24.36 -21.89
N TRP A 185 -13.66 -23.16 -22.49
CA TRP A 185 -14.23 -22.95 -23.83
C TRP A 185 -13.45 -23.69 -24.93
N CYS A 186 -12.11 -23.73 -24.84
CA CYS A 186 -11.29 -24.49 -25.78
C CYS A 186 -11.54 -26.00 -25.67
N GLY A 187 -11.70 -26.53 -24.45
CA GLY A 187 -12.04 -27.94 -24.24
C GLY A 187 -13.40 -28.32 -24.83
N TRP A 188 -14.42 -27.48 -24.64
CA TRP A 188 -15.75 -27.69 -25.22
C TRP A 188 -15.74 -27.65 -26.75
N ALA A 189 -15.03 -26.69 -27.35
CA ALA A 189 -14.91 -26.60 -28.80
C ALA A 189 -14.24 -27.84 -29.39
N ALA A 190 -13.16 -28.33 -28.77
CA ALA A 190 -12.49 -29.56 -29.18
C ALA A 190 -13.41 -30.80 -29.08
N GLY A 191 -14.20 -30.89 -28.01
CA GLY A 191 -15.17 -31.97 -27.82
C GLY A 191 -16.26 -32.00 -28.89
N ILE A 192 -16.80 -30.84 -29.27
CA ILE A 192 -17.82 -30.72 -30.33
C ILE A 192 -17.24 -31.15 -31.68
N VAL A 193 -16.02 -30.73 -32.01
CA VAL A 193 -15.36 -31.11 -33.28
C VAL A 193 -15.13 -32.63 -33.34
N ALA A 194 -14.69 -33.24 -32.25
CA ALA A 194 -14.50 -34.69 -32.18
C ALA A 194 -15.82 -35.46 -32.37
N LEU A 195 -16.90 -35.01 -31.72
CA LEU A 195 -18.23 -35.61 -31.87
C LEU A 195 -18.77 -35.46 -33.30
N ALA A 196 -18.58 -34.30 -33.93
CA ALA A 196 -19.00 -34.09 -35.31
C ALA A 196 -18.24 -34.99 -36.29
N ALA A 197 -16.92 -35.15 -36.10
CA ALA A 197 -16.12 -36.07 -36.91
C ALA A 197 -16.54 -37.53 -36.72
N LEU A 198 -16.81 -37.95 -35.47
CA LEU A 198 -17.33 -39.29 -35.17
C LEU A 198 -18.70 -39.52 -35.82
N TRP A 199 -19.59 -38.54 -35.75
CA TRP A 199 -20.91 -38.61 -36.37
C TRP A 199 -20.81 -38.76 -37.90
N LEU A 200 -19.97 -37.95 -38.54
CA LEU A 200 -19.77 -37.99 -39.99
C LEU A 200 -19.22 -39.34 -40.44
N THR A 201 -18.15 -39.83 -39.79
CA THR A 201 -17.57 -41.15 -40.11
C THR A 201 -18.60 -42.26 -39.95
N PHE A 202 -19.35 -42.28 -38.86
CA PHE A 202 -20.40 -43.26 -38.62
C PHE A 202 -21.51 -43.17 -39.68
N SER A 203 -21.94 -41.95 -40.04
CA SER A 203 -22.97 -41.72 -41.05
C SER A 203 -22.53 -42.19 -42.44
N SER A 204 -21.27 -41.97 -42.81
CA SER A 204 -20.73 -42.39 -44.11
C SER A 204 -20.62 -43.91 -44.20
N VAL A 205 -20.17 -44.58 -43.14
CA VAL A 205 -20.11 -46.05 -43.07
C VAL A 205 -21.51 -46.66 -43.12
N LEU A 206 -22.46 -46.11 -42.38
CA LEU A 206 -23.84 -46.57 -42.39
C LEU A 206 -24.46 -46.41 -43.79
N SER A 207 -24.22 -45.27 -44.44
CA SER A 207 -24.71 -45.01 -45.80
C SER A 207 -24.11 -45.98 -46.82
N GLN A 208 -22.83 -46.33 -46.70
CA GLN A 208 -22.18 -47.33 -47.54
C GLN A 208 -22.75 -48.74 -47.33
N MET A 209 -22.99 -49.15 -46.07
CA MET A 209 -23.59 -50.45 -45.76
C MET A 209 -25.03 -50.54 -46.28
N VAL A 210 -25.84 -49.48 -46.12
CA VAL A 210 -27.20 -49.43 -46.67
C VAL A 210 -27.18 -49.49 -48.20
N ALA A 211 -26.25 -48.78 -48.86
CA ALA A 211 -26.12 -48.81 -50.31
C ALA A 211 -25.67 -50.20 -50.83
N GLN A 212 -24.82 -50.92 -50.10
CA GLN A 212 -24.44 -52.30 -50.46
C GLN A 212 -25.60 -53.30 -50.34
N ILE A 213 -26.47 -53.12 -49.34
CA ILE A 213 -27.64 -53.99 -49.15
C ILE A 213 -28.75 -53.65 -50.15
N ALA A 214 -28.96 -52.36 -50.47
CA ALA A 214 -29.97 -51.91 -51.43
C ALA A 214 -29.55 -52.09 -52.91
N GLY A 215 -28.24 -52.19 -53.20
CA GLY A 215 -27.71 -52.41 -54.54
C GLY A 215 -27.61 -53.87 -54.99
N GLN A 216 -28.05 -54.83 -54.16
CA GLN A 216 -28.12 -56.26 -54.48
C GLN A 216 -29.55 -56.79 -54.67
N GLY A 217 -30.53 -55.90 -54.89
CA GLY A 217 -31.90 -56.24 -55.29
C GLY A 217 -32.11 -56.08 -56.79
#